data_AF-A0A5F8GRI2-F1
#
_entry.id   AF-A0A5F8GRI2-F1
#
_cell.length_a   1.000
_cell.length_b   1.000
_cell.length_c   1.000
_cell.angle_alpha   90.00
_cell.angle_beta   90.00
_cell.angle_gamma   90.00
#
_symmetry.space_group_name_H-M   'P 1'
#
loop_
_entity.id
_entity.type
_entity.pdbx_description
1 polymer ?
#
loop_
_entity_poly.entity_id
_entity_poly.type
_entity_poly.pdbx_seq_one_letter_code
_entity_poly.pdbx_strand_id
1 'polypeptide(L)'
;SNLQLSGASELTRAERIRHPEGAMEHEFRYEDYKETAEWLLAHTEHRPQIAVICGSGLGDLANRVTQGQAFAYSEIPNFPQSTVPGHAGRLVFGYLKDKCCVMMQGRFHMYEGYPLWKVTFPVRVFRLMNVHTLIVTNAAGGLNPEYEVGDIMLIRDHINLPGLGGQNPLSGPNDNRFGGRFPPMSDAYDRVLRQKAHGIWKQMDQDRPLQEGTYVMVGGPNFETIAECRFLQKIGADAVGMSTVPEVIVARHCGLRVFGFSLITNKSILDYATRETANHEEVLMAGQQAAKKLEKFVCVLVENMQPPAEETF
;
A
#
# COMPACT_ATOMS: atom_id res chain seq x y z
N SER A 1 -53.16 35.84 -45.92
CA SER A 1 -52.18 36.76 -45.29
C SER A 1 -50.84 36.06 -45.27
N ASN A 2 -49.89 36.62 -46.01
CA ASN A 2 -48.55 36.08 -46.24
C ASN A 2 -47.66 36.20 -44.99
N LEU A 3 -46.74 35.23 -44.91
CA LEU A 3 -45.39 35.24 -44.33
C LEU A 3 -44.96 36.42 -43.44
N GLN A 4 -44.39 36.09 -42.27
CA GLN A 4 -43.00 36.45 -41.98
C GLN A 4 -42.39 35.56 -40.88
N LEU A 5 -41.42 34.75 -41.30
CA LEU A 5 -40.41 34.08 -40.48
C LEU A 5 -39.31 35.12 -40.15
N SER A 6 -38.91 35.25 -38.89
CA SER A 6 -37.57 35.76 -38.55
C SER A 6 -37.21 35.44 -37.10
N GLY A 7 -36.05 34.80 -36.90
CA GLY A 7 -35.35 34.86 -35.61
C GLY A 7 -34.92 33.53 -34.98
N ALA A 8 -34.60 32.49 -35.74
CA ALA A 8 -33.78 31.41 -35.21
C ALA A 8 -32.31 31.81 -35.42
N SER A 9 -31.62 32.29 -34.38
CA SER A 9 -30.18 32.51 -34.44
C SER A 9 -29.48 31.16 -34.35
N GLU A 10 -28.85 30.78 -35.47
CA GLU A 10 -27.92 29.66 -35.56
C GLU A 10 -26.74 29.90 -34.60
N LEU A 11 -26.82 29.34 -33.40
CA LEU A 11 -25.62 29.11 -32.60
C LEU A 11 -24.79 28.05 -33.32
N THR A 12 -23.63 28.47 -33.80
CA THR A 12 -22.69 27.62 -34.53
C THR A 12 -22.36 26.35 -33.75
N ARG A 13 -22.19 25.25 -34.47
CA ARG A 13 -21.82 23.92 -33.93
C ARG A 13 -20.49 23.93 -33.13
N ALA A 14 -19.77 25.05 -33.11
CA ALA A 14 -18.52 25.26 -32.37
C ALA A 14 -18.73 25.67 -30.89
N GLU A 15 -19.96 25.99 -30.44
CA GLU A 15 -20.21 26.47 -29.06
C GLU A 15 -20.77 25.41 -28.10
N ARG A 16 -20.85 24.13 -28.52
CA ARG A 16 -21.34 23.00 -27.68
C ARG A 16 -20.24 22.13 -27.06
N ILE A 17 -19.05 22.68 -26.83
CA ILE A 17 -18.07 22.06 -25.92
C ILE A 17 -17.57 23.13 -24.97
N ARG A 18 -18.47 23.66 -24.13
CA ARG A 18 -18.05 24.14 -22.82
C ARG A 18 -18.11 22.93 -21.91
N HIS A 19 -16.94 22.39 -21.57
CA HIS A 19 -16.83 21.49 -20.43
C HIS A 19 -17.45 22.22 -19.22
N PRO A 20 -18.37 21.60 -18.48
CA PRO A 20 -18.89 22.23 -17.28
C PRO A 20 -17.72 22.41 -16.30
N GLU A 21 -17.33 23.66 -16.08
CA GLU A 21 -16.54 24.06 -14.93
C GLU A 21 -17.37 23.74 -13.68
N GLY A 22 -17.09 22.59 -13.07
CA GLY A 22 -17.76 22.14 -11.85
C GLY A 22 -18.08 20.65 -11.87
N ALA A 23 -17.09 19.82 -11.50
CA ALA A 23 -17.19 18.51 -10.81
C ALA A 23 -15.99 17.58 -11.15
N MET A 24 -14.77 18.00 -10.82
CA MET A 24 -13.69 17.07 -10.42
C MET A 24 -12.86 17.80 -9.36
N GLU A 25 -13.33 17.75 -8.11
CA GLU A 25 -12.55 18.18 -6.96
C GLU A 25 -11.33 17.26 -6.81
N HIS A 26 -10.22 17.76 -7.37
CA HIS A 26 -8.83 17.62 -6.94
C HIS A 26 -8.20 16.22 -6.90
N GLU A 27 -7.92 15.64 -8.07
CA GLU A 27 -6.77 14.72 -8.21
C GLU A 27 -5.46 15.53 -8.10
N PHE A 28 -4.44 14.95 -7.47
CA PHE A 28 -3.12 15.57 -7.35
C PHE A 28 -2.41 15.69 -8.71
N ARG A 29 -1.82 16.86 -8.95
CA ARG A 29 -0.92 17.12 -10.08
C ARG A 29 0.50 16.68 -9.72
N TYR A 30 1.35 16.52 -10.73
CA TYR A 30 2.77 16.23 -10.53
C TYR A 30 3.45 17.23 -9.58
N GLU A 31 3.07 18.50 -9.72
CA GLU A 31 3.60 19.60 -8.93
C GLU A 31 3.28 19.44 -7.43
N ASP A 32 2.12 18.88 -7.07
CA ASP A 32 1.75 18.63 -5.66
C ASP A 32 2.66 17.57 -5.03
N TYR A 33 2.97 16.49 -5.78
CA TYR A 33 3.92 15.47 -5.33
C TYR A 33 5.34 16.02 -5.21
N LYS A 34 5.74 16.86 -6.17
CA LYS A 34 7.07 17.47 -6.22
C LYS A 34 7.26 18.45 -5.06
N GLU A 35 6.28 19.31 -4.80
CA GLU A 35 6.26 20.24 -3.66
C GLU A 35 6.46 19.48 -2.35
N THR A 36 5.69 18.42 -2.12
CA THR A 36 5.82 17.61 -0.90
C THR A 36 7.20 16.95 -0.79
N ALA A 37 7.73 16.40 -1.88
CA ALA A 37 9.04 15.77 -1.88
C ALA A 37 10.17 16.80 -1.61
N GLU A 38 10.12 17.97 -2.25
CA GLU A 38 11.08 19.06 -2.03
C GLU A 38 11.00 19.59 -0.60
N TRP A 39 9.79 19.76 -0.06
CA TRP A 39 9.60 20.13 1.34
C TRP A 39 10.27 19.12 2.27
N LEU A 40 10.00 17.82 2.11
CA LEU A 40 10.63 16.80 2.95
C LEU A 40 12.17 16.83 2.82
N LEU A 41 12.71 16.87 1.60
CA LEU A 41 14.16 16.88 1.35
C LEU A 41 14.87 18.13 1.87
N ALA A 42 14.16 19.26 2.00
CA ALA A 42 14.67 20.48 2.60
C ALA A 42 14.65 20.46 4.13
N HIS A 43 13.77 19.65 4.74
CA HIS A 43 13.61 19.57 6.20
C HIS A 43 14.32 18.36 6.84
N THR A 44 14.98 17.51 6.04
CA THR A 44 15.80 16.40 6.55
C THR A 44 17.10 16.23 5.76
N GLU A 45 18.16 15.83 6.45
CA GLU A 45 19.43 15.42 5.81
C GLU A 45 19.38 13.97 5.29
N HIS A 46 18.39 13.19 5.72
CA HIS A 46 18.24 11.79 5.29
C HIS A 46 17.90 11.70 3.80
N ARG A 47 18.50 10.72 3.12
CA ARG A 47 18.24 10.40 1.70
C ARG A 47 17.84 8.93 1.60
N PRO A 48 16.56 8.62 1.86
CA PRO A 48 16.13 7.24 1.99
C PRO A 48 16.20 6.51 0.64
N GLN A 49 16.70 5.29 0.69
CA GLN A 49 16.72 4.37 -0.45
C GLN A 49 15.54 3.39 -0.41
N ILE A 50 15.00 3.18 0.79
CA ILE A 50 13.93 2.24 1.09
C ILE A 50 12.79 2.98 1.79
N ALA A 51 11.57 2.81 1.30
CA ALA A 51 10.37 3.20 2.00
C ALA A 51 9.71 1.96 2.63
N VAL A 52 9.22 2.07 3.86
CA VAL A 52 8.49 1.01 4.55
C VAL A 52 7.11 1.53 4.94
N ILE A 53 6.05 0.82 4.56
CA ILE A 53 4.68 1.13 4.98
C ILE A 53 4.28 0.15 6.09
N CYS A 54 4.17 0.68 7.31
CA CYS A 54 3.80 -0.09 8.49
C CYS A 54 2.27 -0.22 8.57
N GLY A 55 1.78 -1.46 8.51
CA GLY A 55 0.37 -1.78 8.73
C GLY A 55 -0.04 -1.80 10.20
N SER A 56 -1.30 -2.14 10.46
CA SER A 56 -1.87 -2.27 11.80
C SER A 56 -1.05 -3.26 12.65
N GLY A 57 -0.69 -2.86 13.87
CA GLY A 57 0.13 -3.66 14.78
C GLY A 57 1.63 -3.75 14.41
N LEU A 58 2.07 -3.09 13.33
CA LEU A 58 3.47 -3.13 12.84
C LEU A 58 4.18 -1.77 12.96
N GLY A 59 3.52 -0.79 13.60
CA GLY A 59 4.06 0.55 13.79
C GLY A 59 5.36 0.58 14.58
N ASP A 60 5.56 -0.36 15.51
CA ASP A 60 6.73 -0.40 16.39
C ASP A 60 8.05 -0.64 15.66
N LEU A 61 7.99 -1.11 14.40
CA LEU A 61 9.16 -1.16 13.53
C LEU A 61 9.86 0.21 13.40
N ALA A 62 9.10 1.30 13.42
CA ALA A 62 9.65 2.65 13.39
C ALA A 62 10.51 2.98 14.63
N ASN A 63 10.30 2.30 15.76
CA ASN A 63 11.08 2.49 16.98
C ASN A 63 12.50 1.89 16.87
N ARG A 64 12.75 1.06 15.84
CA ARG A 64 14.08 0.49 15.55
C ARG A 64 14.95 1.40 14.70
N VAL A 65 14.37 2.49 14.18
CA VAL A 65 15.09 3.48 13.38
C VAL A 65 16.05 4.25 14.28
N THR A 66 17.32 4.25 13.90
CA THR A 66 18.37 5.03 14.55
C THR A 66 18.56 6.37 13.83
N GLN A 67 19.01 7.39 14.57
CA GLN A 67 19.06 8.78 14.08
C GLN A 67 17.71 9.21 13.50
N GLY A 68 16.63 8.89 14.22
CA GLY A 68 15.28 9.08 13.74
C GLY A 68 14.86 10.54 13.69
N GLN A 69 14.30 10.97 12.56
CA GLN A 69 13.59 12.24 12.43
C GLN A 69 12.15 11.97 12.01
N ALA A 70 11.17 12.41 12.80
CA ALA A 70 9.76 12.18 12.54
C ALA A 70 9.03 13.47 12.16
N PHE A 71 8.12 13.37 11.19
CA PHE A 71 7.21 14.42 10.77
C PHE A 71 5.77 13.94 10.93
N ALA A 72 4.91 14.71 11.59
CA ALA A 72 3.49 14.37 11.62
C ALA A 72 2.89 14.56 10.23
N TYR A 73 1.97 13.70 9.80
CA TYR A 73 1.34 13.86 8.48
C TYR A 73 0.63 15.22 8.31
N SER A 74 0.14 15.80 9.40
CA SER A 74 -0.47 17.13 9.42
C SER A 74 0.50 18.28 9.13
N GLU A 75 1.81 18.07 9.26
CA GLU A 75 2.84 19.08 8.99
C GLU A 75 3.35 19.02 7.55
N ILE A 76 3.10 17.89 6.86
CA ILE A 76 3.61 17.63 5.52
C ILE A 76 2.60 18.18 4.50
N PRO A 77 3.02 19.06 3.56
CA PRO A 77 2.13 19.58 2.53
C PRO A 77 1.45 18.45 1.74
N ASN A 78 0.16 18.63 1.41
CA ASN A 78 -0.66 17.72 0.61
C ASN A 78 -0.91 16.32 1.21
N PHE A 79 -0.30 16.00 2.35
CA PHE A 79 -0.33 14.65 2.91
C PHE A 79 -1.70 14.30 3.52
N PRO A 80 -2.21 13.07 3.31
CA PRO A 80 -3.44 12.62 3.97
C PRO A 80 -3.25 12.42 5.48
N GLN A 81 -4.34 12.41 6.23
CA GLN A 81 -4.33 12.13 7.68
C GLN A 81 -4.82 10.71 7.97
N SER A 82 -4.17 10.01 8.90
CA SER A 82 -4.65 8.70 9.34
C SER A 82 -5.75 8.85 10.37
N THR A 83 -6.87 8.14 10.19
CA THR A 83 -8.02 8.20 11.12
C THR A 83 -8.23 6.90 11.90
N VAL A 84 -7.52 5.83 11.53
CA VAL A 84 -7.67 4.49 12.11
C VAL A 84 -6.87 4.35 13.42
N PRO A 85 -7.45 3.79 14.49
CA PRO A 85 -6.73 3.46 15.72
C PRO A 85 -5.49 2.58 15.45
N GLY A 86 -4.39 2.87 16.15
CA GLY A 86 -3.11 2.17 15.95
C GLY A 86 -2.24 2.73 14.81
N HIS A 87 -2.72 3.73 14.06
CA HIS A 87 -1.93 4.47 13.06
C HIS A 87 -1.46 5.79 13.67
N ALA A 88 -0.17 5.89 13.98
CA ALA A 88 0.39 7.07 14.65
C ALA A 88 0.37 8.34 13.78
N GLY A 89 0.26 8.19 12.45
CA GLY A 89 0.09 9.31 11.54
C GLY A 89 1.36 10.14 11.36
N ARG A 90 2.52 9.47 11.27
CA ARG A 90 3.83 10.14 11.10
C ARG A 90 4.75 9.43 10.12
N LEU A 91 5.61 10.22 9.48
CA LEU A 91 6.66 9.75 8.59
C LEU A 91 7.99 9.79 9.34
N VAL A 92 8.68 8.66 9.47
CA VAL A 92 9.90 8.52 10.27
C VAL A 92 11.08 8.22 9.35
N PHE A 93 12.00 9.17 9.24
CA PHE A 93 13.27 9.03 8.55
C PHE A 93 14.35 8.53 9.51
N GLY A 94 15.34 7.84 8.98
CA GLY A 94 16.56 7.50 9.72
C GLY A 94 17.22 6.27 9.14
N TYR A 95 17.89 5.48 9.98
CA TYR A 95 18.60 4.29 9.56
C TYR A 95 18.04 3.03 10.23
N LEU A 96 17.70 2.04 9.41
CA LEU A 96 17.47 0.67 9.86
C LEU A 96 18.73 -0.12 9.56
N LYS A 97 19.49 -0.45 10.62
CA LYS A 97 20.89 -0.86 10.51
C LYS A 97 21.71 0.21 9.77
N ASP A 98 22.29 -0.12 8.63
CA ASP A 98 23.11 0.77 7.79
C ASP A 98 22.33 1.37 6.61
N LYS A 99 21.05 1.02 6.42
CA LYS A 99 20.24 1.51 5.30
C LYS A 99 19.41 2.72 5.70
N CYS A 100 19.52 3.80 4.92
CA CYS A 100 18.67 4.96 5.10
C CYS A 100 17.25 4.65 4.61
N CYS A 101 16.28 4.80 5.51
CA CYS A 101 14.90 4.43 5.31
C CYS A 101 13.96 5.60 5.62
N VAL A 102 12.77 5.57 5.02
CA VAL A 102 11.61 6.35 5.43
C VAL A 102 10.47 5.40 5.75
N MET A 103 9.84 5.56 6.92
CA MET A 103 8.77 4.67 7.39
C MET A 103 7.47 5.45 7.57
N MET A 104 6.40 4.98 6.93
CA MET A 104 5.05 5.40 7.23
C MET A 104 4.55 4.65 8.46
N GLN A 105 4.50 5.32 9.61
CA GLN A 105 3.93 4.74 10.82
C GLN A 105 2.42 4.98 10.85
N GLY A 106 1.73 4.11 10.12
CA GLY A 106 0.31 4.22 9.82
C GLY A 106 0.09 4.55 8.35
N ARG A 107 -0.70 3.75 7.65
CA ARG A 107 -1.18 4.00 6.29
C ARG A 107 -2.58 4.61 6.24
N PHE A 108 -3.08 4.76 5.02
CA PHE A 108 -4.44 5.18 4.71
C PHE A 108 -5.20 4.02 4.05
N HIS A 109 -6.52 4.01 4.19
CA HIS A 109 -7.36 2.97 3.61
C HIS A 109 -8.55 3.56 2.85
N MET A 110 -9.05 2.79 1.88
CA MET A 110 -10.23 3.17 1.11
C MET A 110 -11.48 3.27 2.01
N TYR A 111 -11.61 2.39 3.01
CA TYR A 111 -12.74 2.41 3.93
C TYR A 111 -12.77 3.65 4.86
N GLU A 112 -11.68 4.42 4.95
CA GLU A 112 -11.66 5.74 5.62
C GLU A 112 -12.37 6.82 4.79
N GLY A 113 -12.86 6.48 3.59
CA GLY A 113 -13.45 7.40 2.63
C GLY A 113 -12.43 8.03 1.68
N TYR A 114 -11.16 7.62 1.75
CA TYR A 114 -10.14 8.15 0.87
C TYR A 114 -10.22 7.54 -0.54
N PRO A 115 -10.18 8.36 -1.60
CA PRO A 115 -9.98 7.86 -2.94
C PRO A 115 -8.57 7.26 -3.07
N LEU A 116 -8.39 6.28 -3.95
CA LEU A 116 -7.13 5.53 -4.02
C LEU A 116 -5.93 6.40 -4.39
N TRP A 117 -6.11 7.46 -5.20
CA TRP A 117 -5.03 8.41 -5.51
C TRP A 117 -4.51 9.15 -4.26
N LYS A 118 -5.35 9.31 -3.23
CA LYS A 118 -4.98 9.88 -1.92
C LYS A 118 -4.32 8.82 -1.04
N VAL A 119 -4.86 7.61 -1.02
CA VAL A 119 -4.26 6.46 -0.32
C VAL A 119 -2.81 6.24 -0.77
N THR A 120 -2.57 6.32 -2.07
CA THR A 120 -1.26 6.05 -2.68
C THR A 120 -0.38 7.27 -2.84
N PHE A 121 -0.81 8.45 -2.38
CA PHE A 121 -0.08 9.71 -2.54
C PHE A 121 1.39 9.61 -2.10
N PRO A 122 1.71 9.03 -0.91
CA PRO A 122 3.08 8.95 -0.43
C PRO A 122 4.02 8.17 -1.34
N VAL A 123 3.53 7.19 -2.10
CA VAL A 123 4.37 6.33 -2.93
C VAL A 123 5.03 7.13 -4.06
N ARG A 124 4.29 8.06 -4.69
CA ARG A 124 4.85 8.97 -5.69
C ARG A 124 5.82 9.99 -5.07
N VAL A 125 5.55 10.45 -3.84
CA VAL A 125 6.50 11.30 -3.09
C VAL A 125 7.82 10.54 -2.86
N PHE A 126 7.76 9.29 -2.40
CA PHE A 126 8.96 8.46 -2.20
C PHE A 126 9.77 8.31 -3.49
N ARG A 127 9.11 8.09 -4.63
CA ARG A 127 9.78 8.04 -5.93
C ARG A 127 10.54 9.32 -6.24
N LEU A 128 9.97 10.50 -5.95
CA LEU A 128 10.62 11.79 -6.18
C LEU A 128 11.74 12.07 -5.17
N MET A 129 11.75 11.40 -4.03
CA MET A 129 12.84 11.40 -3.05
C MET A 129 13.96 10.40 -3.37
N ASN A 130 13.95 9.79 -4.57
CA ASN A 130 14.87 8.75 -5.01
C ASN A 130 14.83 7.43 -4.22
N VAL A 131 13.70 7.11 -3.58
CA VAL A 131 13.46 5.76 -3.08
C VAL A 131 13.32 4.81 -4.26
N HIS A 132 14.04 3.68 -4.21
CA HIS A 132 14.01 2.64 -5.24
C HIS A 132 13.36 1.33 -4.77
N THR A 133 13.05 1.21 -3.48
CA THR A 133 12.45 -0.01 -2.93
C THR A 133 11.36 0.32 -1.93
N LEU A 134 10.19 -0.28 -2.12
CA LEU A 134 9.05 -0.20 -1.21
C LEU A 134 8.86 -1.54 -0.50
N ILE A 135 8.83 -1.50 0.83
CA ILE A 135 8.41 -2.61 1.68
C ILE A 135 7.00 -2.31 2.17
N VAL A 136 6.03 -3.14 1.79
CA VAL A 136 4.65 -3.04 2.27
C VAL A 136 4.37 -4.13 3.29
N THR A 137 3.79 -3.73 4.42
CA THR A 137 3.45 -4.65 5.51
C THR A 137 1.99 -4.50 5.87
N ASN A 138 1.28 -5.58 6.18
CA ASN A 138 -0.12 -5.49 6.62
C ASN A 138 -0.48 -6.59 7.61
N ALA A 139 -1.58 -6.37 8.33
CA ALA A 139 -2.31 -7.44 8.99
C ALA A 139 -3.32 -8.04 7.99
N ALA A 140 -3.52 -9.35 8.06
CA ALA A 140 -4.43 -10.07 7.17
C ALA A 140 -5.13 -11.23 7.88
N GLY A 141 -6.35 -11.53 7.43
CA GLY A 141 -7.05 -12.76 7.78
C GLY A 141 -6.49 -13.93 6.97
N GLY A 142 -6.14 -15.02 7.64
CA GLY A 142 -5.66 -16.24 7.01
C GLY A 142 -6.81 -17.02 6.37
N LEU A 143 -6.83 -17.08 5.04
CA LEU A 143 -7.76 -17.91 4.27
C LEU A 143 -7.19 -19.31 4.09
N ASN A 144 -5.87 -19.46 3.98
CA ASN A 144 -5.24 -20.78 3.89
C ASN A 144 -5.35 -21.51 5.25
N PRO A 145 -5.95 -22.71 5.32
CA PRO A 145 -6.19 -23.41 6.60
C PRO A 145 -4.91 -23.83 7.33
N GLU A 146 -3.79 -23.95 6.60
CA GLU A 146 -2.46 -24.29 7.15
C GLU A 146 -1.79 -23.12 7.89
N TYR A 147 -2.30 -21.89 7.69
CA TYR A 147 -1.76 -20.71 8.34
C TYR A 147 -2.30 -20.58 9.76
N GLU A 148 -1.42 -20.15 10.66
CA GLU A 148 -1.77 -19.86 12.05
C GLU A 148 -1.62 -18.37 12.37
N VAL A 149 -2.33 -17.92 13.40
CA VAL A 149 -2.14 -16.57 13.93
C VAL A 149 -0.67 -16.39 14.36
N GLY A 150 -0.05 -15.30 13.91
CA GLY A 150 1.37 -15.02 14.11
C GLY A 150 2.28 -15.51 12.97
N ASP A 151 1.76 -16.24 11.98
CA ASP A 151 2.50 -16.56 10.77
C ASP A 151 2.78 -15.30 9.95
N ILE A 152 3.95 -15.27 9.32
CA ILE A 152 4.31 -14.24 8.33
C ILE A 152 4.18 -14.88 6.96
N MET A 153 3.32 -14.30 6.12
CA MET A 153 3.14 -14.69 4.73
C MET A 153 3.82 -13.68 3.81
N LEU A 154 4.85 -14.11 3.09
CA LEU A 154 5.36 -13.33 1.95
C LEU A 154 4.27 -13.22 0.88
N ILE A 155 4.05 -12.00 0.39
CA ILE A 155 3.13 -11.77 -0.70
C ILE A 155 3.88 -12.11 -1.99
N ARG A 156 3.54 -13.25 -2.58
CA ARG A 156 4.05 -13.68 -3.89
C ARG A 156 3.32 -12.96 -5.02
N ASP A 157 2.01 -12.78 -4.83
CA ASP A 157 1.11 -12.18 -5.81
C ASP A 157 -0.10 -11.55 -5.11
N HIS A 158 -0.93 -10.81 -5.85
CA HIS A 158 -2.19 -10.30 -5.34
C HIS A 158 -3.39 -10.47 -6.28
N ILE A 159 -4.58 -10.44 -5.69
CA ILE A 159 -5.84 -10.26 -6.39
C ILE A 159 -6.39 -8.88 -6.02
N ASN A 160 -6.53 -8.01 -7.01
CA ASN A 160 -7.06 -6.65 -6.84
C ASN A 160 -8.56 -6.60 -7.12
N LEU A 161 -9.42 -7.08 -6.20
CA LEU A 161 -10.87 -7.07 -6.41
C LEU A 161 -11.43 -5.65 -6.65
N PRO A 162 -11.05 -4.60 -5.89
CA PRO A 162 -11.47 -3.23 -6.21
C PRO A 162 -11.07 -2.80 -7.62
N GLY A 163 -9.85 -3.15 -8.06
CA GLY A 163 -9.36 -2.84 -9.40
C GLY A 163 -10.15 -3.51 -10.52
N LEU A 164 -10.60 -4.75 -10.32
CA LEU A 164 -11.49 -5.44 -11.27
C LEU A 164 -12.86 -4.72 -11.40
N GLY A 165 -13.30 -4.02 -10.34
CA GLY A 165 -14.47 -3.15 -10.33
C GLY A 165 -14.20 -1.69 -10.77
N GLY A 166 -13.00 -1.37 -11.25
CA GLY A 166 -12.63 -0.03 -11.74
C GLY A 166 -12.01 0.90 -10.69
N GLN A 167 -11.97 0.50 -9.42
CA GLN A 167 -11.29 1.25 -8.35
C GLN A 167 -9.79 0.95 -8.41
N ASN A 168 -9.07 1.68 -9.27
CA ASN A 168 -7.63 1.54 -9.45
C ASN A 168 -6.95 2.91 -9.24
N PRO A 169 -5.81 2.99 -8.53
CA PRO A 169 -5.12 4.27 -8.31
C PRO A 169 -4.54 4.90 -9.60
N LEU A 170 -4.52 4.17 -10.72
CA LEU A 170 -4.10 4.65 -12.04
C LEU A 170 -5.29 5.03 -12.95
N SER A 171 -6.52 4.94 -12.46
CA SER A 171 -7.71 5.45 -13.16
C SER A 171 -7.63 6.96 -13.31
N GLY A 172 -7.91 7.48 -14.51
CA GLY A 172 -7.72 8.89 -14.86
C GLY A 172 -6.66 9.09 -15.96
N PRO A 173 -6.24 10.33 -16.26
CA PRO A 173 -5.12 10.63 -17.17
C PRO A 173 -3.79 10.06 -16.64
N ASN A 174 -2.91 9.59 -17.54
CA ASN A 174 -1.57 9.11 -17.15
C ASN A 174 -0.53 10.22 -17.26
N ASP A 175 0.28 10.39 -16.22
CA ASP A 175 1.48 11.23 -16.27
C ASP A 175 2.71 10.39 -16.59
N ASN A 176 3.25 10.58 -17.80
CA ASN A 176 4.41 9.84 -18.29
C ASN A 176 5.71 10.14 -17.50
N ARG A 177 5.74 11.18 -16.66
CA ARG A 177 6.87 11.46 -15.76
C ARG A 177 7.00 10.43 -14.64
N PHE A 178 5.92 9.71 -14.30
CA PHE A 178 5.96 8.61 -13.34
C PHE A 178 6.15 7.26 -14.02
N GLY A 179 5.39 6.97 -15.07
CA GLY A 179 5.43 5.66 -15.72
C GLY A 179 4.49 5.51 -16.91
N GLY A 180 4.57 4.35 -17.56
CA GLY A 180 3.75 4.02 -18.73
C GLY A 180 2.26 3.86 -18.40
N ARG A 181 1.39 4.07 -19.40
CA ARG A 181 -0.07 3.98 -19.25
C ARG A 181 -0.57 2.63 -18.77
N PHE A 182 0.08 1.54 -19.19
CA PHE A 182 -0.33 0.16 -18.93
C PHE A 182 0.83 -0.61 -18.28
N PRO A 183 1.11 -0.41 -16.98
CA PRO A 183 2.22 -1.09 -16.33
C PRO A 183 1.92 -2.59 -16.15
N PRO A 184 2.88 -3.49 -16.44
CA PRO A 184 2.74 -4.90 -16.12
C PRO A 184 2.80 -5.13 -14.61
N MET A 185 2.03 -6.08 -14.10
CA MET A 185 1.98 -6.45 -12.68
C MET A 185 2.41 -7.90 -12.40
N SER A 186 2.75 -8.69 -13.42
CA SER A 186 3.14 -10.10 -13.28
C SER A 186 4.44 -10.32 -12.51
N ASP A 187 5.24 -9.26 -12.33
CA ASP A 187 6.50 -9.25 -11.58
C ASP A 187 6.44 -8.30 -10.37
N ALA A 188 5.22 -7.95 -9.91
CA ALA A 188 5.03 -6.90 -8.92
C ALA A 188 5.80 -7.13 -7.61
N TYR A 189 5.92 -8.38 -7.17
CA TYR A 189 6.65 -8.74 -5.94
C TYR A 189 7.99 -9.39 -6.26
N ASP A 190 9.06 -8.69 -5.91
CA ASP A 190 10.41 -9.02 -6.33
C ASP A 190 10.84 -10.44 -5.92
N ARG A 191 11.16 -11.25 -6.93
CA ARG A 191 11.52 -12.67 -6.74
C ARG A 191 12.80 -12.83 -5.93
N VAL A 192 13.80 -11.97 -6.13
CA VAL A 192 15.11 -12.08 -5.47
C VAL A 192 14.98 -11.78 -3.98
N LEU A 193 14.21 -10.75 -3.61
CA LEU A 193 13.92 -10.40 -2.23
C LEU A 193 13.10 -11.49 -1.53
N ARG A 194 12.11 -12.10 -2.21
CA ARG A 194 11.37 -13.25 -1.65
C ARG A 194 12.26 -14.46 -1.39
N GLN A 195 13.14 -14.81 -2.32
CA GLN A 195 14.11 -15.90 -2.13
C GLN A 195 15.08 -15.61 -0.97
N LYS A 196 15.57 -14.37 -0.89
CA LYS A 196 16.44 -13.93 0.20
C LYS A 196 15.73 -13.97 1.55
N ALA A 197 14.47 -13.56 1.62
CA ALA A 197 13.65 -13.63 2.82
C ALA A 197 13.51 -15.06 3.36
N HIS A 198 13.25 -16.04 2.48
CA HIS A 198 13.23 -17.46 2.86
C HIS A 198 14.59 -17.93 3.41
N GLY A 199 15.69 -17.53 2.78
CA GLY A 199 17.05 -17.83 3.25
C GLY A 199 17.33 -17.25 4.64
N ILE A 200 16.98 -15.99 4.87
CA ILE A 200 17.11 -15.30 6.16
C ILE A 200 16.26 -16.00 7.23
N TRP A 201 15.01 -16.33 6.90
CA TRP A 201 14.13 -17.00 7.85
C TRP A 201 14.67 -18.34 8.33
N LYS A 202 15.20 -19.14 7.40
CA LYS A 202 15.84 -20.42 7.72
C LYS A 202 17.03 -20.25 8.66
N GLN A 203 17.80 -19.16 8.53
CA GLN A 203 18.92 -18.85 9.43
C GLN A 203 18.47 -18.34 10.80
N MET A 204 17.26 -17.77 10.90
CA MET A 204 16.70 -17.30 12.16
C MET A 204 16.15 -18.42 13.05
N ASP A 205 16.11 -19.67 12.57
CA ASP A 205 15.69 -20.87 13.31
C ASP A 205 14.34 -20.68 14.05
N GLN A 206 13.30 -20.36 13.27
CA GLN A 206 11.96 -20.10 13.79
C GLN A 206 11.12 -21.38 13.82
N ASP A 207 10.29 -21.55 14.84
CA ASP A 207 9.45 -22.74 15.03
C ASP A 207 8.47 -23.00 13.88
N ARG A 208 7.99 -21.93 13.24
CA ARG A 208 7.08 -22.00 12.09
C ARG A 208 7.76 -21.54 10.81
N PRO A 209 7.49 -22.20 9.67
CA PRO A 209 8.06 -21.81 8.38
C PRO A 209 7.55 -20.43 7.97
N LEU A 210 8.33 -19.76 7.12
CA LEU A 210 7.87 -18.55 6.45
C LEU A 210 6.86 -18.96 5.39
N GLN A 211 5.64 -18.44 5.49
CA GLN A 211 4.59 -18.74 4.52
C GLN A 211 4.79 -17.89 3.27
N GLU A 212 4.21 -18.31 2.14
CA GLU A 212 4.22 -17.54 0.90
C GLU A 212 2.95 -17.83 0.11
N GLY A 213 2.25 -16.77 -0.31
CA GLY A 213 0.91 -16.90 -0.88
C GLY A 213 0.43 -15.67 -1.64
N THR A 214 -0.84 -15.74 -2.04
CA THR A 214 -1.56 -14.68 -2.77
C THR A 214 -2.40 -13.86 -1.79
N TYR A 215 -2.17 -12.55 -1.77
CA TYR A 215 -2.98 -11.60 -0.97
C TYR A 215 -4.16 -11.06 -1.79
N VAL A 216 -5.38 -11.12 -1.27
CA VAL A 216 -6.53 -10.46 -1.89
C VAL A 216 -6.90 -9.19 -1.13
N MET A 217 -7.02 -8.08 -1.86
CA MET A 217 -7.57 -6.85 -1.33
C MET A 217 -9.09 -6.87 -1.46
N VAL A 218 -9.80 -6.58 -0.37
CA VAL A 218 -11.23 -6.25 -0.33
C VAL A 218 -11.44 -4.82 0.17
N GLY A 219 -12.65 -4.29 0.01
CA GLY A 219 -12.93 -2.89 0.33
C GLY A 219 -13.09 -2.55 1.82
N GLY A 220 -13.63 -3.47 2.61
CA GLY A 220 -13.99 -3.21 4.01
C GLY A 220 -15.14 -2.20 4.18
N PRO A 221 -15.41 -1.70 5.40
CA PRO A 221 -14.68 -1.98 6.64
C PRO A 221 -15.18 -3.23 7.40
N ASN A 222 -16.31 -3.81 7.01
CA ASN A 222 -16.79 -5.04 7.63
C ASN A 222 -15.84 -6.21 7.25
N PHE A 223 -15.63 -7.12 8.20
CA PHE A 223 -14.95 -8.39 7.93
C PHE A 223 -15.82 -9.29 7.05
N GLU A 224 -15.19 -10.26 6.43
CA GLU A 224 -15.82 -11.15 5.47
C GLU A 224 -16.85 -12.07 6.13
N THR A 225 -17.96 -12.30 5.43
CA THR A 225 -18.87 -13.40 5.73
C THR A 225 -18.24 -14.75 5.37
N ILE A 226 -18.78 -15.85 5.92
CA ILE A 226 -18.33 -17.22 5.59
C ILE A 226 -18.40 -17.50 4.08
N ALA A 227 -19.45 -17.00 3.41
CA ALA A 227 -19.61 -17.19 1.97
C ALA A 227 -18.52 -16.44 1.18
N GLU A 228 -18.18 -15.23 1.59
CA GLU A 228 -17.09 -14.45 1.01
C GLU A 228 -15.73 -15.10 1.27
N CYS A 229 -15.43 -15.53 2.50
CA CYS A 229 -14.20 -16.27 2.81
C CYS A 229 -14.03 -17.49 1.89
N ARG A 230 -15.07 -18.30 1.73
CA ARG A 230 -15.07 -19.47 0.85
C ARG A 230 -14.89 -19.09 -0.62
N PHE A 231 -15.49 -17.98 -1.06
CA PHE A 231 -15.28 -17.46 -2.41
C PHE A 231 -13.82 -17.04 -2.62
N LEU A 232 -13.24 -16.28 -1.68
CA LEU A 232 -11.85 -15.81 -1.75
C LEU A 232 -10.85 -16.97 -1.77
N GLN A 233 -11.08 -18.03 -0.97
CA GLN A 233 -10.31 -19.27 -1.05
C GLN A 233 -10.41 -19.92 -2.44
N LYS A 234 -11.63 -20.03 -2.99
CA LYS A 234 -11.87 -20.68 -4.29
C LYS A 234 -11.21 -19.96 -5.46
N ILE A 235 -11.03 -18.65 -5.37
CA ILE A 235 -10.30 -17.87 -6.39
C ILE A 235 -8.79 -17.86 -6.16
N GLY A 236 -8.28 -18.61 -5.17
CA GLY A 236 -6.85 -18.84 -4.96
C GLY A 236 -6.16 -17.82 -4.05
N ALA A 237 -6.90 -17.12 -3.19
CA ALA A 237 -6.30 -16.26 -2.17
C ALA A 237 -5.92 -17.04 -0.90
N ASP A 238 -4.73 -16.73 -0.36
CA ASP A 238 -4.21 -17.32 0.88
C ASP A 238 -4.43 -16.42 2.10
N ALA A 239 -4.48 -15.10 1.88
CA ALA A 239 -4.78 -14.11 2.91
C ALA A 239 -5.62 -12.97 2.35
N VAL A 240 -6.50 -12.40 3.18
CA VAL A 240 -7.37 -11.26 2.84
C VAL A 240 -7.05 -10.05 3.71
N GLY A 241 -7.10 -8.87 3.11
CA GLY A 241 -7.11 -7.62 3.87
C GLY A 241 -7.58 -6.44 3.05
N MET A 242 -7.39 -5.23 3.59
CA MET A 242 -8.07 -4.01 3.11
C MET A 242 -7.09 -2.92 2.66
N SER A 243 -5.85 -3.29 2.28
CA SER A 243 -4.78 -2.32 1.98
C SER A 243 -3.79 -2.84 0.95
N THR A 244 -2.60 -2.21 0.88
CA THR A 244 -1.39 -2.73 0.23
C THR A 244 -1.43 -2.71 -1.30
N VAL A 245 -2.39 -3.37 -1.93
CA VAL A 245 -2.45 -3.52 -3.40
C VAL A 245 -2.39 -2.17 -4.16
N PRO A 246 -3.07 -1.08 -3.73
CA PRO A 246 -2.97 0.21 -4.41
C PRO A 246 -1.56 0.79 -4.32
N GLU A 247 -0.91 0.67 -3.16
CA GLU A 247 0.46 1.13 -2.92
C GLU A 247 1.45 0.40 -3.84
N VAL A 248 1.26 -0.93 -3.98
CA VAL A 248 2.07 -1.77 -4.87
C VAL A 248 1.88 -1.39 -6.34
N ILE A 249 0.64 -1.17 -6.79
CA ILE A 249 0.34 -0.77 -8.17
C ILE A 249 1.05 0.55 -8.52
N VAL A 250 0.97 1.56 -7.64
CA VAL A 250 1.63 2.85 -7.88
C VAL A 250 3.15 2.72 -7.80
N ALA A 251 3.68 1.90 -6.89
CA ALA A 251 5.11 1.66 -6.80
C ALA A 251 5.65 1.01 -8.09
N ARG A 252 4.98 -0.01 -8.61
CA ARG A 252 5.36 -0.66 -9.87
C ARG A 252 5.19 0.27 -11.07
N HIS A 253 4.12 1.06 -11.10
CA HIS A 253 3.92 2.10 -12.12
C HIS A 253 5.11 3.05 -12.21
N CYS A 254 5.68 3.46 -11.07
CA CYS A 254 6.83 4.38 -11.05
C CYS A 254 8.21 3.72 -10.91
N GLY A 255 8.29 2.40 -11.15
CA GLY A 255 9.55 1.66 -11.24
C GLY A 255 10.19 1.28 -9.91
N LEU A 256 9.48 1.39 -8.79
CA LEU A 256 9.99 0.90 -7.51
C LEU A 256 10.00 -0.63 -7.48
N ARG A 257 11.07 -1.19 -6.92
CA ARG A 257 11.10 -2.60 -6.53
C ARG A 257 10.21 -2.79 -5.30
N VAL A 258 9.38 -3.82 -5.27
CA VAL A 258 8.45 -4.03 -4.16
C VAL A 258 8.72 -5.37 -3.47
N PHE A 259 8.72 -5.35 -2.14
CA PHE A 259 8.64 -6.53 -1.29
C PHE A 259 7.46 -6.37 -0.34
N GLY A 260 6.69 -7.45 -0.14
CA GLY A 260 5.48 -7.40 0.67
C GLY A 260 5.33 -8.62 1.56
N PHE A 261 4.80 -8.41 2.75
CA PHE A 261 4.36 -9.51 3.62
C PHE A 261 3.13 -9.13 4.44
N SER A 262 2.37 -10.15 4.80
CA SER A 262 1.24 -10.08 5.72
C SER A 262 1.59 -10.79 7.02
N LEU A 263 1.24 -10.17 8.15
CA LEU A 263 1.09 -10.87 9.41
C LEU A 263 -0.31 -11.49 9.44
N ILE A 264 -0.41 -12.80 9.62
CA ILE A 264 -1.70 -13.47 9.82
C ILE A 264 -2.15 -13.17 11.25
N THR A 265 -3.17 -12.34 11.38
CA THR A 265 -3.63 -11.84 12.69
C THR A 265 -4.86 -12.54 13.23
N ASN A 266 -5.58 -13.25 12.35
CA ASN A 266 -6.74 -14.06 12.67
C ASN A 266 -6.90 -15.13 11.58
N LYS A 267 -7.59 -16.22 11.89
CA LYS A 267 -8.02 -17.20 10.88
C LYS A 267 -9.40 -16.79 10.37
N SER A 268 -9.59 -16.78 9.05
CA SER A 268 -10.90 -16.48 8.47
C SER A 268 -11.89 -17.59 8.82
N ILE A 269 -13.12 -17.20 9.14
CA ILE A 269 -14.16 -18.14 9.56
C ILE A 269 -14.78 -18.80 8.33
N LEU A 270 -14.72 -20.13 8.28
CA LEU A 270 -15.14 -20.94 7.12
C LEU A 270 -16.28 -21.90 7.43
N ASP A 271 -16.65 -22.06 8.70
CA ASP A 271 -17.68 -22.98 9.16
C ASP A 271 -18.81 -22.19 9.86
N TYR A 272 -20.06 -22.53 9.55
CA TYR A 272 -21.24 -21.96 10.20
C TYR A 272 -21.44 -22.48 11.63
N ALA A 273 -20.73 -23.54 12.03
CA ALA A 273 -20.83 -24.12 13.37
C ALA A 273 -19.98 -23.38 14.43
N THR A 274 -18.97 -22.59 14.03
CA THR A 274 -18.15 -21.84 14.99
C THR A 274 -18.90 -20.64 15.57
N ARG A 275 -18.53 -20.26 16.80
CA ARG A 275 -18.99 -19.04 17.48
C ARG A 275 -17.94 -17.94 17.53
N GLU A 276 -16.75 -18.21 16.99
CA GLU A 276 -15.69 -17.21 16.90
C GLU A 276 -16.10 -16.09 15.95
N THR A 277 -15.64 -14.87 16.22
CA THR A 277 -15.90 -13.70 15.39
C THR A 277 -14.61 -12.91 15.21
N ALA A 278 -14.35 -12.46 13.99
CA ALA A 278 -13.22 -11.57 13.73
C ALA A 278 -13.43 -10.23 14.45
N ASN A 279 -12.40 -9.74 15.14
CA ASN A 279 -12.42 -8.42 15.77
C ASN A 279 -11.06 -7.72 15.65
N HIS A 280 -11.10 -6.38 15.66
CA HIS A 280 -9.90 -5.57 15.45
C HIS A 280 -8.94 -5.57 16.66
N GLU A 281 -9.44 -5.81 17.86
CA GLU A 281 -8.61 -5.85 19.07
C GLU A 281 -7.64 -7.05 19.05
N GLU A 282 -8.13 -8.22 18.66
CA GLU A 282 -7.30 -9.42 18.41
C GLU A 282 -6.23 -9.17 17.35
N VAL A 283 -6.57 -8.40 16.30
CA VAL A 283 -5.60 -8.02 15.26
C VAL A 283 -4.45 -7.23 15.84
N LEU A 284 -4.74 -6.24 16.70
CA LEU A 284 -3.71 -5.45 17.36
C LEU A 284 -2.88 -6.29 18.35
N MET A 285 -3.52 -7.20 19.10
CA MET A 285 -2.83 -8.10 20.03
C MET A 285 -1.87 -9.06 19.30
N ALA A 286 -2.32 -9.67 18.20
CA ALA A 286 -1.47 -10.53 17.38
C ALA A 286 -0.28 -9.75 16.80
N GLY A 287 -0.51 -8.50 16.38
CA GLY A 287 0.55 -7.56 16.00
C GLY A 287 1.60 -7.37 17.08
N GLN A 288 1.18 -7.04 18.29
CA GLN A 288 2.08 -6.83 19.44
C GLN A 288 2.88 -8.09 19.80
N GLN A 289 2.25 -9.27 19.77
CA GLN A 289 2.92 -10.53 20.05
C GLN A 289 3.98 -10.87 18.99
N ALA A 290 3.68 -10.58 17.72
CA ALA A 290 4.58 -10.85 16.61
C ALA A 290 5.61 -9.74 16.37
N ALA A 291 5.47 -8.56 16.98
CA ALA A 291 6.28 -7.37 16.75
C ALA A 291 7.78 -7.64 16.84
N LYS A 292 8.25 -8.25 17.94
CA LYS A 292 9.70 -8.55 18.12
C LYS A 292 10.26 -9.45 17.01
N LYS A 293 9.50 -10.46 16.60
CA LYS A 293 9.88 -11.43 15.56
C LYS A 293 9.96 -10.73 14.20
N LEU A 294 8.93 -9.94 13.90
CA LEU A 294 8.82 -9.14 12.68
C LEU A 294 9.91 -8.07 12.57
N GLU A 295 10.14 -7.30 13.64
CA GLU A 295 11.20 -6.30 13.71
C GLU A 295 12.56 -6.93 13.40
N LYS A 296 12.87 -8.06 14.04
CA LYS A 296 14.13 -8.78 13.79
C LYS A 296 14.23 -9.22 12.34
N PHE A 297 13.18 -9.83 11.80
CA PHE A 297 13.13 -10.28 10.41
C PHE A 297 13.34 -9.12 9.42
N VAL A 298 12.60 -8.02 9.56
CA VAL A 298 12.72 -6.86 8.67
C VAL A 298 14.08 -6.18 8.78
N CYS A 299 14.63 -6.05 10.00
CA CYS A 299 15.99 -5.51 10.18
C CYS A 299 17.03 -6.33 9.41
N VAL A 300 17.01 -7.66 9.56
CA VAL A 300 17.97 -8.55 8.87
C VAL A 300 17.73 -8.53 7.36
N LEU A 301 16.48 -8.48 6.91
CA LEU A 301 16.15 -8.36 5.50
C LEU A 301 16.74 -7.07 4.90
N VAL A 302 16.46 -5.92 5.52
CA VAL A 302 16.92 -4.59 5.05
C VAL A 302 18.45 -4.49 5.05
N GLU A 303 19.12 -4.97 6.09
CA GLU A 303 20.58 -5.05 6.18
C GLU A 303 21.19 -5.82 4.99
N ASN A 304 20.48 -6.86 4.53
CA ASN A 304 20.90 -7.69 3.41
C ASN A 304 20.33 -7.26 2.05
N MET A 305 19.62 -6.14 1.96
CA MET A 305 19.14 -5.61 0.67
C MET A 305 20.28 -4.94 -0.10
N GLN A 306 20.32 -5.21 -1.39
CA GLN A 306 21.17 -4.49 -2.33
C GLN A 306 20.31 -3.51 -3.15
N PRO A 307 20.89 -2.39 -3.62
CA PRO A 307 20.25 -1.53 -4.61
C PRO A 307 19.80 -2.35 -5.84
N PRO A 308 18.81 -1.87 -6.61
CA PRO A 308 18.39 -2.58 -7.80
C PRO A 308 19.56 -2.56 -8.78
N ALA A 309 19.67 -3.60 -9.62
CA ALA A 309 20.59 -3.53 -10.75
C ALA A 309 20.18 -2.33 -11.62
N GLU A 310 21.15 -1.56 -12.12
CA GLU A 310 20.92 -0.30 -12.87
C GLU A 310 19.99 -0.47 -14.10
N GLU A 311 19.77 -1.71 -14.57
CA GLU A 311 18.92 -2.06 -15.72
C GLU A 311 17.41 -2.21 -15.41
N THR A 312 16.93 -1.89 -14.20
CA THR A 312 15.52 -2.10 -13.80
C THR A 312 14.61 -0.87 -13.79
N PHE A 313 15.02 0.24 -14.40
CA PHE A 313 14.23 1.49 -14.47
C PHE A 313 13.77 1.83 -15.89
#